data_AF-A0A1U7LK44-F1
#
_entry.id   AF-A0A1U7LK44-F1
#
_cell.length_a   1.000
_cell.length_b   1.000
_cell.length_c   1.000
_cell.angle_alpha   90.00
_cell.angle_beta   90.00
_cell.angle_gamma   90.00
#
_symmetry.space_group_name_H-M   'P 1'
#
loop_
_entity.id
_entity.type
_entity.pdbx_description
1 polymer ?
#
loop_
_entity_poly.entity_id
_entity_poly.type
_entity_poly.pdbx_seq_one_letter_code
_entity_poly.pdbx_strand_id
1 'polypeptide(L)' 'MKKHNPDIHILIREASGTPARAIARFEFGKESQVILDNLIEKECEKQVEKLINQQQSEAIASSSG' A
#
# COMPACT_ATOMS: atom_id res chain seq x y z
N MET A 1 10.60 5.09 2.65
CA MET A 1 9.15 5.40 2.60
C MET A 1 8.72 6.66 3.37
N LYS A 2 8.82 6.75 4.71
CA LYS A 2 8.36 7.95 5.48
C LYS A 2 9.04 9.28 5.11
N LYS A 3 10.30 9.22 4.68
CA LYS A 3 11.11 10.37 4.25
C LYS A 3 10.71 10.93 2.88
N HIS A 4 10.03 10.12 2.06
CA HIS A 4 9.61 10.49 0.70
C HIS A 4 8.13 10.89 0.63
N ASN A 5 7.33 10.62 1.66
CA ASN A 5 5.91 11.00 1.66
C ASN A 5 5.45 11.33 3.10
N PRO A 6 5.75 12.56 3.57
CA PRO A 6 5.58 12.96 4.98
C PRO A 6 4.12 12.97 5.45
N ASP A 7 3.15 13.06 4.54
CA ASP A 7 1.72 13.08 4.86
C ASP A 7 1.11 11.67 5.00
N ILE A 8 1.88 10.60 4.71
CA ILE A 8 1.40 9.23 4.87
C ILE A 8 1.37 8.83 6.35
N HIS A 9 0.16 8.67 6.86
CA HIS A 9 -0.11 8.12 8.18
C HIS A 9 0.00 6.58 8.14
N ILE A 10 1.07 6.05 8.72
CA ILE A 10 1.31 4.61 8.80
C ILE A 10 0.77 4.10 10.14
N LEU A 11 -0.18 3.16 10.09
CA LEU A 11 -0.66 2.41 11.25
C LEU A 11 -0.18 0.96 11.15
N ILE A 12 0.57 0.49 12.15
CA ILE A 12 1.01 -0.90 12.27
C ILE A 12 0.19 -1.54 13.39
N ARG A 13 -0.38 -2.72 13.12
CA ARG A 13 -1.14 -3.51 14.10
C ARG A 13 -0.58 -4.92 14.13
N GLU A 14 -0.25 -5.39 15.33
CA GLU A 14 0.15 -6.78 15.54
C GLU A 14 -1.10 -7.61 15.87
N ALA A 15 -1.29 -8.72 15.16
CA ALA A 15 -2.38 -9.64 15.38
C ALA A 15 -1.88 -11.08 15.19
N SER A 16 -2.19 -11.96 16.13
CA SER A 16 -1.88 -13.39 16.02
C SER A 16 -2.92 -14.10 15.16
N GLY A 17 -2.49 -15.03 14.32
CA GLY A 17 -3.38 -15.82 13.44
C GLY A 17 -3.91 -15.08 12.21
N THR A 18 -3.40 -13.88 11.91
CA THR A 18 -3.78 -13.12 10.71
C THR A 18 -2.59 -13.03 9.74
N PRO A 19 -2.81 -13.26 8.44
CA PRO A 19 -1.77 -13.10 7.42
C PRO A 19 -1.23 -11.66 7.39
N ALA A 20 0.09 -11.53 7.25
CA ALA A 20 0.74 -10.23 7.10
C ALA A 20 0.21 -9.56 5.82
N ARG A 21 -0.33 -8.34 5.95
CA ARG A 21 -0.88 -7.58 4.82
C ARG A 21 -0.65 -6.09 5.00
N ALA A 22 -0.48 -5.41 3.88
CA ALA A 22 -0.53 -3.95 3.81
C ALA A 22 -1.81 -3.51 3.11
N ILE A 23 -2.47 -2.51 3.69
CA ILE A 23 -3.67 -1.88 3.13
C ILE A 23 -3.36 -0.40 3.02
N ALA A 24 -3.51 0.14 1.81
CA ALA A 24 -3.37 1.55 1.53
C ALA A 24 -4.75 2.11 1.22
N ARG A 25 -5.16 3.12 1.99
CA ARG A 25 -6.36 3.91 1.75
C ARG A 25 -5.96 5.20 1.08
N PHE A 26 -6.59 5.48 -0.05
CA PHE A 26 -6.36 6.65 -0.88
C PHE A 26 -7.58 7.57 -0.84
N GLU A 27 -7.49 8.70 -1.53
CA GLU A 27 -8.60 9.63 -1.65
C GLU A 27 -9.82 8.99 -2.33
N PHE A 28 -10.98 9.62 -2.16
CA PHE A 28 -12.27 9.15 -2.70
C PHE A 28 -12.68 7.74 -2.23
N GLY A 29 -12.12 7.27 -1.11
CA GLY A 29 -12.47 5.97 -0.53
C GLY A 29 -11.91 4.78 -1.31
N LYS A 30 -10.92 4.98 -2.20
CA LYS A 30 -10.25 3.86 -2.87
C LYS A 30 -9.30 3.16 -1.90
N GLU A 31 -9.36 1.84 -1.85
CA GLU A 31 -8.49 1.02 -1.01
C GLU A 31 -7.83 -0.06 -1.86
N SER A 32 -6.51 -0.21 -1.71
CA SER A 32 -5.77 -1.34 -2.27
C SER A 32 -5.14 -2.15 -1.15
N GLN A 33 -5.07 -3.47 -1.34
CA GLN A 33 -4.45 -4.38 -0.38
C GLN A 33 -3.43 -5.31 -1.04
N VAL A 34 -2.43 -5.72 -0.28
CA VAL A 34 -1.46 -6.73 -0.69
C VAL A 34 -1.06 -7.63 0.47
N ILE A 35 -0.87 -8.91 0.17
CA ILE A 35 -0.40 -9.92 1.13
C ILE A 35 1.12 -9.89 1.15
N LEU A 36 1.68 -9.92 2.35
CA LEU A 36 3.12 -9.85 2.62
C LEU A 36 3.65 -11.13 3.29
N ASP A 37 2.83 -12.18 3.38
CA ASP A 37 3.25 -13.48 3.91
C ASP A 37 4.32 -14.13 3.04
N ASN A 38 5.27 -14.80 3.71
CA ASN A 38 6.38 -15.52 3.08
C ASN A 38 7.29 -14.66 2.17
N LEU A 39 7.24 -13.33 2.30
CA LEU A 39 8.14 -12.42 1.59
C LEU A 39 9.37 -12.09 2.44
N ILE A 40 10.50 -11.94 1.78
CA ILE A 40 11.70 -11.35 2.39
C ILE A 40 11.57 -9.83 2.43
N GLU A 41 12.31 -9.17 3.32
CA GLU A 41 12.27 -7.71 3.54
C GLU A 41 12.29 -6.89 2.24
N LYS A 42 13.18 -7.23 1.30
CA LYS A 42 13.31 -6.54 0.00
C LYS A 42 12.09 -6.70 -0.90
N GLU A 43 11.45 -7.86 -0.88
CA GLU A 43 10.26 -8.11 -1.69
C GLU A 43 9.04 -7.43 -1.06
N CYS A 44 8.97 -7.39 0.27
CA CYS A 44 7.97 -6.65 1.02
C CYS A 44 7.99 -5.15 0.66
N GLU A 45 9.17 -4.52 0.64
CA GLU A 45 9.31 -3.11 0.25
C GLU A 45 8.81 -2.85 -1.19
N LYS A 46 9.20 -3.70 -2.15
CA LYS A 46 8.72 -3.60 -3.53
C LYS A 46 7.21 -3.79 -3.64
N GLN A 47 6.63 -4.71 -2.87
CA GLN A 47 5.19 -4.97 -2.89
C GLN A 47 4.41 -3.74 -2.41
N VAL A 48 4.89 -3.09 -1.35
CA VAL A 48 4.28 -1.86 -0.80
C VAL A 48 4.48 -0.69 -1.75
N GLU A 49 5.65 -0.56 -2.39
CA GLU A 49 5.89 0.48 -3.40
C GLU A 49 4.98 0.30 -4.61
N LYS A 50 4.83 -0.93 -5.10
CA LYS A 50 3.89 -1.27 -6.18
C LYS A 50 2.44 -0.95 -5.79
N LEU A 51 2.03 -1.24 -4.56
CA LEU A 51 0.68 -0.95 -4.06
C LEU A 51 0.34 0.55 -4.21
N ILE A 52 1.30 1.42 -3.88
CA ILE A 52 1.13 2.88 -3.96
C ILE A 52 1.11 3.34 -5.43
N ASN A 53 2.05 2.87 -6.24
CA ASN A 53 2.20 3.31 -7.63
C ASN A 53 1.07 2.80 -8.54
N GLN A 54 0.55 1.59 -8.29
CA GLN A 54 -0.55 1.02 -9.07
C GLN A 54 -1.80 1.89 -8.95
N GLN A 55 -2.15 2.32 -7.75
CA GLN A 55 -3.31 3.19 -7.54
C GLN A 55 -3.14 4.57 -8.21
N GLN A 56 -1.92 5.11 -8.22
CA GLN A 56 -1.63 6.39 -8.89
C GLN A 56 -1.91 6.31 -10.39
N SER A 57 -1.60 5.19 -11.04
CA SER A 57 -1.93 4.98 -12.47
C SER A 57 -3.44 4.86 -12.72
N GLU A 58 -4.18 4.20 -11.82
CA GLU A 58 -5.65 4.09 -11.91
C GLU A 58 -6.37 5.43 -11.66
N ALA A 59 -5.80 6.31 -10.83
CA ALA A 59 -6.34 7.65 -10.62
C ALA A 59 -6.26 8.51 -11.89
N ILE A 60 -5.13 8.48 -12.59
CA ILE A 60 -4.88 9.24 -13.83
C ILE A 60 -5.79 8.76 -14.98
N ALA A 61 -6.03 7.45 -15.07
CA ALA A 61 -6.94 6.89 -16.07
C ALA A 61 -8.41 7.29 -15.83
N SER A 62 -8.83 7.51 -14.58
CA SER A 62 -10.20 7.93 -14.25
C SER A 62 -10.48 9.42 -14.41
N SER A 63 -9.46 10.28 -14.51
CA SER A 63 -9.59 11.74 -14.65
C SER A 63 -9.54 12.25 -16.10
N SER A 64 -9.42 11.35 -17.08
CA SER A 64 -9.30 11.66 -18.51
C SER A 64 -10.57 11.34 -19.32
N GLY A 65 -11.70 11.10 -18.65
CA GLY A 65 -13.02 10.86 -19.24
C GLY A 65 -14.00 12.00 -18.99
#